data_AF-A0A6M3JQQ0-F1
#
_entry.id   AF-A0A6M3JQQ0-F1
#
_cell.length_a   1.000
_cell.length_b   1.000
_cell.length_c   1.000
_cell.angle_alpha   90.00
_cell.angle_beta   90.00
_cell.angle_gamma   90.00
#
_symmetry.space_group_name_H-M   'P 1'
#
loop_
_entity.id
_entity.type
_entity.pdbx_description
1 polymer ?
#
loop_
_entity_poly.entity_id
_entity_poly.type
_entity_poly.pdbx_seq_one_letter_code
_entity_poly.pdbx_strand_id
1 'polypeptide(L)'
;MCLSLLRSLFCAKGGELPSPGNWIPWDNIIIQDGKLTVILPVGVKYWLCGVGESGSMDPVMDAGTMCLMFEVKDGTPVSADDLIVGDIAVYRKPTEVNNFLIRHRIIGKGEDELGRYFTFRGDNNNSPDKFRIRDDMVRWVVAAMFYGKEET
;
A
#
# COMPACT_ATOMS: atom_id res chain seq x y z
N MET A 1 36.16 -13.49 -26.40
CA MET A 1 35.27 -13.72 -25.24
C MET A 1 34.02 -12.89 -25.44
N CYS A 2 32.86 -13.55 -25.53
CA CYS A 2 31.61 -12.94 -25.97
C CYS A 2 30.95 -12.16 -24.82
N LEU A 3 30.86 -10.84 -24.93
CA LEU A 3 30.14 -9.97 -23.97
C LEU A 3 28.61 -10.24 -23.92
N SER A 4 28.08 -11.16 -24.72
CA SER A 4 26.65 -11.50 -24.72
C SER A 4 26.23 -12.41 -23.55
N LEU A 5 27.18 -13.02 -22.83
CA LEU A 5 26.89 -13.98 -21.74
C LEU A 5 26.77 -13.34 -20.34
N LEU A 6 26.97 -12.02 -20.21
CA LEU A 6 26.85 -11.31 -18.92
C LEU A 6 25.51 -10.56 -18.73
N ARG A 7 24.61 -10.60 -19.73
CA ARG A 7 23.28 -9.96 -19.61
C ARG A 7 22.18 -10.87 -19.04
N SER A 8 22.45 -12.15 -18.77
CA SER A 8 21.42 -13.10 -18.29
C SER A 8 21.38 -13.30 -16.77
N LEU A 9 22.07 -12.49 -15.96
CA LEU A 9 22.13 -12.69 -14.51
C LEU A 9 21.35 -11.65 -13.66
N PHE A 10 20.81 -10.57 -14.24
CA PHE A 10 20.03 -9.59 -13.47
C PHE A 10 18.90 -8.96 -14.28
N CYS A 11 17.96 -9.79 -14.74
CA CYS A 11 16.67 -9.28 -15.17
C CYS A 11 15.60 -10.18 -14.57
N ALA A 12 15.22 -9.88 -13.32
CA ALA A 12 13.97 -10.40 -12.79
C ALA A 12 12.87 -9.98 -13.78
N LYS A 13 12.22 -10.98 -14.38
CA LYS A 13 11.06 -10.81 -15.24
C LYS A 13 9.89 -10.34 -14.35
N GLY A 14 9.93 -9.08 -13.91
CA GLY A 14 8.86 -8.47 -13.15
C GLY A 14 7.68 -8.25 -14.08
N GLY A 15 6.63 -9.04 -13.94
CA GLY A 15 5.33 -8.70 -14.54
C GLY A 15 4.85 -7.37 -13.99
N GLU A 16 4.11 -6.61 -14.81
CA GLU A 16 3.51 -5.35 -14.40
C GLU A 16 2.60 -5.58 -13.17
N LEU A 17 2.78 -4.78 -12.12
CA LEU A 17 1.93 -4.80 -10.93
C LEU A 17 0.78 -3.81 -11.11
N PRO A 18 -0.44 -4.15 -10.67
CA PRO A 18 -1.55 -3.21 -10.70
C PRO A 18 -1.22 -1.99 -9.82
N SER A 19 -1.41 -0.81 -10.38
CA SER A 19 -1.13 0.45 -9.70
C SER A 19 -2.20 0.78 -8.65
N PRO A 20 -1.86 1.48 -7.55
CA PRO A 20 -2.84 1.97 -6.60
C PRO A 20 -3.82 2.96 -7.22
N GLY A 21 -4.97 3.14 -6.58
CA GLY A 21 -5.91 4.21 -6.90
C GLY A 21 -5.36 5.61 -6.59
N ASN A 22 -5.92 6.61 -7.25
CA ASN A 22 -5.62 8.02 -6.97
C ASN A 22 -6.49 8.50 -5.80
N TRP A 23 -6.02 8.26 -4.57
CA TRP A 23 -6.73 8.64 -3.35
C TRP A 23 -6.74 10.14 -3.07
N ILE A 24 -5.80 10.89 -3.66
CA ILE A 24 -5.71 12.35 -3.54
C ILE A 24 -5.85 12.94 -4.96
N PRO A 25 -6.87 13.76 -5.23
CA PRO A 25 -7.02 14.44 -6.51
C PRO A 25 -5.81 15.32 -6.82
N TRP A 26 -5.42 15.43 -8.10
CA TRP A 26 -4.28 16.28 -8.50
C TRP A 26 -4.45 17.74 -8.12
N ASP A 27 -5.68 18.26 -8.20
CA ASP A 27 -6.00 19.64 -7.82
C ASP A 27 -5.79 19.91 -6.32
N ASN A 28 -5.67 18.84 -5.50
CA ASN A 28 -5.38 18.93 -4.08
C ASN A 28 -3.87 18.90 -3.77
N ILE A 29 -3.00 18.79 -4.77
CA ILE A 29 -1.55 18.76 -4.61
C ILE A 29 -0.98 20.06 -5.18
N ILE A 30 -0.56 20.95 -4.29
CA ILE A 30 -0.15 22.31 -4.64
C ILE A 30 1.32 22.50 -4.30
N ILE A 31 2.10 22.96 -5.27
CA ILE A 31 3.49 23.37 -5.07
C ILE A 31 3.57 24.88 -5.27
N GLN A 32 3.87 25.60 -4.19
CA GLN A 32 3.98 27.06 -4.21
C GLN A 32 5.05 27.52 -3.22
N ASP A 33 5.88 28.49 -3.61
CA ASP A 33 6.93 29.09 -2.76
C ASP A 33 7.86 28.05 -2.11
N GLY A 34 8.19 26.99 -2.86
CA GLY A 34 9.03 25.88 -2.38
C GLY A 34 8.34 24.94 -1.38
N LYS A 35 7.04 25.08 -1.15
CA LYS A 35 6.25 24.25 -0.23
C LYS A 35 5.34 23.30 -1.00
N LEU A 36 5.31 22.04 -0.56
CA LEU A 36 4.30 21.07 -0.97
C LEU A 36 3.13 21.12 0.02
N THR A 37 1.94 21.43 -0.47
CA THR A 37 0.69 21.40 0.30
C THR A 37 -0.20 20.30 -0.28
N VAL A 38 -0.67 19.41 0.59
CA VAL A 38 -1.61 18.34 0.22
C VAL A 38 -2.92 18.59 0.95
N ILE A 39 -3.98 18.87 0.19
CA ILE A 39 -5.33 19.11 0.73
C ILE A 39 -6.03 17.77 0.91
N LEU A 40 -6.25 17.38 2.17
CA LEU A 40 -6.87 16.10 2.48
C LEU A 40 -8.41 16.20 2.48
N PRO A 41 -9.13 15.13 2.08
CA PRO A 41 -10.58 15.12 2.09
C PRO A 41 -11.16 15.36 3.51
N VAL A 42 -12.24 16.14 3.60
CA VAL A 42 -12.92 16.42 4.87
C VAL A 42 -13.60 15.15 5.38
N GLY A 43 -13.54 14.90 6.69
CA GLY A 43 -14.19 13.76 7.33
C GLY A 43 -13.41 12.44 7.20
N VAL A 44 -12.26 12.44 6.53
CA VAL A 44 -11.34 11.30 6.47
C VAL A 44 -10.34 11.43 7.61
N LYS A 45 -10.20 10.36 8.42
CA LYS A 45 -9.08 10.25 9.35
C LYS A 45 -7.86 9.77 8.59
N TYR A 46 -6.72 10.37 8.86
CA TYR A 46 -5.47 10.05 8.21
C TYR A 46 -4.37 9.80 9.24
N TRP A 47 -3.35 9.08 8.80
CA TRP A 47 -2.17 8.77 9.60
C TRP A 47 -0.92 8.95 8.75
N LEU A 48 0.10 9.58 9.33
CA LEU A 48 1.42 9.74 8.72
C LEU A 48 2.40 8.87 9.51
N CYS A 49 3.02 7.89 8.86
CA CYS A 49 3.92 6.94 9.52
C CYS A 49 5.10 6.56 8.65
N GLY A 50 6.27 6.43 9.29
CA GLY A 50 7.42 5.76 8.70
C GLY A 50 7.16 4.26 8.50
N VAL A 51 7.78 3.70 7.48
CA VAL A 51 7.83 2.26 7.24
C VAL A 51 9.01 1.67 8.03
N GLY A 52 8.75 0.57 8.74
CA GLY A 52 9.79 -0.20 9.42
C GLY A 52 10.47 -1.21 8.49
N GLU A 53 11.66 -1.65 8.88
CA GLU A 53 12.48 -2.59 8.11
C GLU A 53 11.87 -3.99 8.12
N SER A 54 11.22 -4.37 7.01
CA SER A 54 10.70 -5.73 6.79
C SER A 54 11.06 -6.30 5.42
N GLY A 55 11.38 -5.45 4.45
CA GLY A 55 11.74 -5.82 3.08
C GLY A 55 10.61 -6.41 2.22
N SER A 56 9.40 -6.62 2.75
CA SER A 56 8.31 -7.29 2.01
C SER A 56 7.69 -6.43 0.91
N MET A 57 7.88 -5.11 1.00
CA MET A 57 7.37 -4.13 0.05
C MET A 57 8.46 -3.52 -0.84
N ASP A 58 9.69 -4.04 -0.78
CA ASP A 58 10.76 -3.58 -1.66
C ASP A 58 10.43 -3.90 -3.13
N PRO A 59 10.79 -3.03 -4.09
CA PRO A 59 11.44 -1.72 -3.92
C PRO A 59 10.44 -0.56 -3.74
N VAL A 60 9.14 -0.84 -3.58
CA VAL A 60 8.09 0.19 -3.56
C VAL A 60 8.10 0.99 -2.25
N MET A 61 8.30 0.32 -1.12
CA MET A 61 8.46 0.97 0.18
C MET A 61 9.54 0.26 0.98
N ASP A 62 10.49 1.05 1.50
CA ASP A 62 11.58 0.58 2.36
C ASP A 62 11.62 1.39 3.67
N ALA A 63 12.46 0.98 4.62
CA ALA A 63 12.73 1.66 5.87
C ALA A 63 12.99 3.16 5.65
N GLY A 64 12.30 4.00 6.43
CA GLY A 64 12.39 5.47 6.30
C GLY A 64 11.44 6.08 5.26
N THR A 65 10.76 5.28 4.44
CA THR A 65 9.66 5.78 3.59
C THR A 65 8.54 6.28 4.49
N MET A 66 8.08 7.51 4.28
CA MET A 66 6.94 8.06 5.00
C MET A 66 5.67 7.88 4.18
N CYS A 67 4.62 7.31 4.77
CA CYS A 67 3.36 7.09 4.09
C CYS A 67 2.24 7.89 4.75
N LEU A 68 1.49 8.61 3.92
CA LEU A 68 0.20 9.15 4.26
C LEU A 68 -0.85 8.09 3.95
N MET A 69 -1.66 7.75 4.95
CA MET A 69 -2.67 6.70 4.83
C MET A 69 -4.03 7.21 5.30
N PHE A 70 -5.09 6.78 4.64
CA PHE A 70 -6.48 7.08 5.02
C PHE A 70 -7.10 5.91 5.76
N GLU A 71 -7.77 6.18 6.87
CA GLU A 71 -8.51 5.15 7.60
C GLU A 71 -9.65 4.64 6.73
N VAL A 72 -9.70 3.32 6.56
CA VAL A 72 -10.78 2.63 5.86
C VAL A 72 -11.84 2.28 6.89
N LYS A 73 -13.03 2.84 6.76
CA LYS A 73 -14.15 2.60 7.66
C LYS A 73 -15.49 2.78 6.98
N ASP A 74 -16.38 1.81 7.18
CA ASP A 74 -17.75 1.87 6.65
C ASP A 74 -18.50 3.12 7.13
N GLY A 75 -19.25 3.73 6.21
CA GLY A 75 -19.97 4.98 6.46
C GLY A 75 -19.09 6.23 6.55
N THR A 76 -17.81 6.13 6.18
CA THR A 76 -16.90 7.29 6.03
C THR A 76 -16.55 7.50 4.57
N PRO A 77 -15.91 8.63 4.20
CA PRO A 77 -15.56 8.88 2.80
C PRO A 77 -14.52 7.91 2.19
N VAL A 78 -13.89 7.07 3.00
CA VAL A 78 -12.98 6.01 2.54
C VAL A 78 -13.43 4.69 3.16
N SER A 79 -14.01 3.83 2.33
CA SER A 79 -14.61 2.56 2.74
C SER A 79 -14.00 1.38 1.99
N ALA A 80 -14.35 0.16 2.41
CA ALA A 80 -13.89 -1.04 1.71
C ALA A 80 -14.47 -1.14 0.27
N ASP A 81 -15.57 -0.45 -0.03
CA ASP A 81 -16.14 -0.36 -1.38
C ASP A 81 -15.27 0.41 -2.37
N ASP A 82 -14.48 1.35 -1.86
CA ASP A 82 -13.60 2.20 -2.66
C ASP A 82 -12.27 1.51 -2.98
N LEU A 83 -11.92 0.43 -2.29
CA LEU A 83 -10.67 -0.29 -2.48
C LEU A 83 -10.65 -1.04 -3.80
N ILE A 84 -9.54 -0.91 -4.52
CA ILE A 84 -9.31 -1.54 -5.83
C ILE A 84 -8.09 -2.46 -5.80
N VAL A 85 -8.05 -3.37 -6.78
CA VAL A 85 -6.85 -4.16 -7.04
C VAL A 85 -5.73 -3.22 -7.43
N GLY A 86 -4.58 -3.33 -6.74
CA GLY A 86 -3.44 -2.44 -6.88
C GLY A 86 -3.23 -1.52 -5.71
N ASP A 87 -4.23 -1.26 -4.86
CA ASP A 87 -4.03 -0.47 -3.65
C ASP A 87 -3.06 -1.15 -2.69
N ILE A 88 -2.25 -0.36 -2.02
CA ILE A 88 -1.47 -0.81 -0.87
C ILE A 88 -2.29 -0.47 0.37
N ALA A 89 -2.67 -1.47 1.15
CA ALA A 89 -3.46 -1.27 2.35
C ALA A 89 -2.84 -2.00 3.55
N VAL A 90 -3.19 -1.50 4.73
CA VAL A 90 -2.79 -2.04 6.02
C VAL A 90 -3.96 -2.81 6.60
N TYR A 91 -3.73 -4.07 6.98
CA TYR A 91 -4.75 -4.93 7.55
C TYR A 91 -4.27 -5.62 8.82
N ARG A 92 -5.22 -6.00 9.69
CA ARG A 92 -4.94 -6.84 10.87
C ARG A 92 -4.80 -8.29 10.44
N LYS A 93 -3.71 -8.95 10.85
CA LYS A 93 -3.52 -10.38 10.59
C LYS A 93 -4.57 -11.20 11.36
N PRO A 94 -5.37 -12.07 10.71
CA PRO A 94 -6.49 -12.75 11.36
C PRO A 94 -6.11 -13.65 12.56
N THR A 95 -4.90 -14.20 12.55
CA THR A 95 -4.47 -15.23 13.51
C THR A 95 -3.67 -14.69 14.69
N GLU A 96 -3.46 -13.38 14.79
CA GLU A 96 -2.62 -12.79 15.84
C GLU A 96 -3.41 -11.98 16.86
N VAL A 97 -3.25 -12.34 18.13
CA VAL A 97 -3.92 -11.72 19.28
C VAL A 97 -3.43 -10.28 19.52
N ASN A 98 -2.25 -9.92 19.01
CA ASN A 98 -1.58 -8.65 19.28
C ASN A 98 -1.92 -7.53 18.28
N ASN A 99 -2.99 -7.67 17.48
CA ASN A 99 -3.35 -6.70 16.44
C ASN A 99 -2.18 -6.39 15.48
N PHE A 100 -1.38 -7.40 15.12
CA PHE A 100 -0.27 -7.21 14.21
C PHE A 100 -0.78 -6.72 12.85
N LEU A 101 -0.20 -5.61 12.40
CA LEU A 101 -0.58 -4.93 11.17
C LEU A 101 0.38 -5.31 10.05
N ILE A 102 -0.17 -5.70 8.91
CA ILE A 102 0.59 -5.98 7.70
C ILE A 102 0.19 -4.96 6.64
N ARG A 103 1.16 -4.45 5.89
CA ARG A 103 0.94 -3.51 4.80
C ARG A 103 1.38 -4.15 3.50
N HIS A 104 0.45 -4.53 2.63
CA HIS A 104 0.73 -5.20 1.36
C HIS A 104 -0.20 -4.69 0.24
N ARG A 105 0.07 -5.08 -1.00
CA ARG A 105 -0.76 -4.73 -2.17
C ARG A 105 -1.96 -5.67 -2.31
N ILE A 106 -3.13 -5.12 -2.58
CA ILE A 106 -4.32 -5.88 -2.99
C ILE A 106 -4.07 -6.44 -4.39
N ILE A 107 -4.07 -7.77 -4.51
CA ILE A 107 -3.90 -8.47 -5.79
C ILE A 107 -5.20 -9.09 -6.31
N GLY A 108 -6.26 -9.05 -5.51
CA GLY A 108 -7.56 -9.59 -5.89
C GLY A 108 -8.66 -9.24 -4.88
N LYS A 109 -9.90 -9.31 -5.35
CA LYS A 109 -11.11 -9.22 -4.55
C LYS A 109 -12.07 -10.33 -4.94
N GLY A 110 -12.86 -10.80 -4.00
CA GLY A 110 -13.89 -11.80 -4.23
C GLY A 110 -14.96 -11.73 -3.16
N GLU A 111 -15.93 -12.63 -3.26
CA GLU A 111 -17.04 -12.75 -2.33
C GLU A 111 -17.25 -14.24 -2.03
N ASP A 112 -17.55 -14.56 -0.78
CA ASP A 112 -17.96 -15.89 -0.36
C ASP A 112 -19.08 -15.78 0.70
N GLU A 113 -19.43 -16.90 1.34
CA GLU A 113 -20.50 -16.95 2.35
C GLU A 113 -20.29 -16.00 3.54
N LEU A 114 -19.07 -15.49 3.75
CA LEU A 114 -18.73 -14.54 4.81
C LEU A 114 -18.62 -13.09 4.28
N GLY A 115 -19.09 -12.84 3.06
CA GLY A 115 -19.07 -11.54 2.39
C GLY A 115 -17.82 -11.30 1.56
N ARG A 116 -17.51 -10.04 1.29
CA ARG A 116 -16.33 -9.65 0.51
C ARG A 116 -15.03 -10.08 1.20
N TYR A 117 -14.03 -10.41 0.39
CA TYR A 117 -12.65 -10.52 0.84
C TYR A 117 -11.69 -9.92 -0.18
N PHE A 118 -10.51 -9.57 0.33
CA PHE A 118 -9.36 -9.16 -0.44
C PHE A 118 -8.23 -10.19 -0.27
N THR A 119 -7.43 -10.36 -1.32
CA THR A 119 -6.17 -11.09 -1.27
C THR A 119 -5.02 -10.12 -1.43
N PHE A 120 -4.01 -10.29 -0.60
CA PHE A 120 -2.86 -9.39 -0.50
C PHE A 120 -1.56 -10.10 -0.90
N ARG A 121 -0.57 -9.32 -1.29
CA ARG A 121 0.81 -9.77 -1.52
C ARG A 121 1.78 -8.61 -1.30
N GLY A 122 2.86 -8.85 -0.56
CA GLY A 122 3.98 -7.93 -0.51
C GLY A 122 4.65 -7.83 -1.88
N ASP A 123 5.05 -6.64 -2.31
CA ASP A 123 5.61 -6.45 -3.65
C ASP A 123 6.92 -7.24 -3.88
N ASN A 124 7.65 -7.55 -2.80
CA ASN A 124 8.86 -8.38 -2.82
C ASN A 124 8.58 -9.88 -2.54
N ASN A 125 7.31 -10.27 -2.33
CA ASN A 125 6.96 -11.65 -1.98
C ASN A 125 6.69 -12.50 -3.22
N ASN A 126 7.25 -13.71 -3.25
CA ASN A 126 7.05 -14.68 -4.35
C ASN A 126 5.65 -15.32 -4.38
N SER A 127 4.89 -15.20 -3.29
CA SER A 127 3.56 -15.78 -3.15
C SER A 127 2.60 -14.82 -2.44
N PRO A 128 1.29 -14.90 -2.74
CA PRO A 128 0.27 -14.19 -1.98
C PRO A 128 0.31 -14.51 -0.48
N ASP A 129 -0.24 -13.59 0.31
CA ASP A 129 -0.53 -13.85 1.71
C ASP A 129 -1.56 -14.97 1.82
N LYS A 130 -1.42 -15.81 2.84
CA LYS A 130 -2.24 -17.03 3.00
C LYS A 130 -3.69 -16.77 3.43
N PHE A 131 -4.04 -15.52 3.72
CA PHE A 131 -5.29 -15.14 4.36
C PHE A 131 -6.21 -14.38 3.41
N ARG A 132 -7.52 -14.63 3.53
CA ARG A 132 -8.56 -13.76 3.00
C ARG A 132 -8.83 -12.66 4.03
N ILE A 133 -8.68 -11.40 3.62
CA ILE A 133 -8.84 -10.25 4.49
C ILE A 133 -10.24 -9.66 4.29
N ARG A 134 -10.99 -9.53 5.39
CA ARG A 134 -12.35 -8.97 5.38
C ARG A 134 -12.33 -7.46 5.57
N ASP A 135 -13.45 -6.82 5.23
CA ASP A 135 -13.60 -5.37 5.26
C ASP A 135 -13.20 -4.78 6.62
N ASP A 136 -13.67 -5.39 7.71
CA ASP A 136 -13.40 -4.95 9.09
C ASP A 136 -11.93 -5.09 9.50
N MET A 137 -11.16 -5.92 8.79
CA MET A 137 -9.74 -6.16 9.02
C MET A 137 -8.84 -5.15 8.31
N VAL A 138 -9.32 -4.51 7.24
CA VAL A 138 -8.60 -3.42 6.58
C VAL A 138 -8.71 -2.17 7.45
N ARG A 139 -7.58 -1.53 7.73
CA ARG A 139 -7.50 -0.39 8.63
C ARG A 139 -7.19 0.90 7.90
N TRP A 140 -6.26 0.84 6.96
CA TRP A 140 -5.83 2.01 6.22
C TRP A 140 -5.48 1.66 4.78
N VAL A 141 -5.64 2.62 3.86
CA VAL A 141 -5.11 2.56 2.50
C VAL A 141 -4.03 3.63 2.34
N VAL A 142 -2.93 3.29 1.66
CA VAL A 142 -1.83 4.23 1.40
C VAL A 142 -2.26 5.19 0.29
N ALA A 143 -2.36 6.47 0.63
CA ALA A 143 -2.78 7.53 -0.29
C ALA A 143 -1.58 8.25 -0.92
N ALA A 144 -0.46 8.36 -0.22
CA ALA A 144 0.79 8.92 -0.75
C ALA A 144 2.02 8.35 -0.02
N MET A 145 3.16 8.39 -0.71
CA MET A 145 4.48 8.02 -0.18
C MET A 145 5.46 9.17 -0.40
N PHE A 146 6.29 9.42 0.61
CA PHE A 146 7.32 10.44 0.59
C PHE A 146 8.65 9.79 0.92
N TYR A 147 9.61 9.93 0.00
CA TYR A 147 11.00 9.53 0.21
C TYR A 147 11.75 10.78 0.67
N GLY A 148 11.72 11.03 1.97
CA GLY A 148 12.44 12.12 2.61
C GLY A 148 13.82 11.69 3.06
N LYS A 149 14.75 12.65 3.15
CA LYS A 149 16.01 12.47 3.85
C LYS A 149 15.86 13.09 5.24
N GLU A 150 16.29 12.38 6.28
CA GLU A 150 16.46 13.01 7.59
C GLU A 150 17.57 14.06 7.50
N GLU A 151 17.28 15.29 7.91
CA GLU A 151 18.31 16.32 8.08
C GLU A 151 19.10 15.98 9.35
N THR A 152 20.32 15.48 9.14
CA THR A 152 21.37 15.29 10.16
C THR A 152 22.02 16.60 10.54
#